data_AF-A0A1G2PG14-F1
#
_entry.id   AF-A0A1G2PG14-F1
#
_cell.length_a   1.000
_cell.length_b   1.000
_cell.length_c   1.000
_cell.angle_alpha   90.00
_cell.angle_beta   90.00
_cell.angle_gamma   90.00
#
_symmetry.space_group_name_H-M   'P 1'
#
loop_
_entity.id
_entity.type
_entity.pdbx_description
1 polymer ?
#
loop_
_entity_poly.entity_id
_entity_poly.type
_entity_poly.pdbx_seq_one_letter_code
_entity_poly.pdbx_strand_id
1 'polypeptide(L)'
;MLQDNPYPTDNNPQGGWPPAPEPPGGTNPPSGGGYMPPEPPSMPPPVINPLGETNLNTTPMSPMSSGPDIDLGESSRKSPSKKLALILIAVLLLIGVVGGGAFALLKGPLAKKSNAPPIVNQNPQPNPETPPAPEPPPPPQQTNDDIRAADLNIVAGGLASYAVANAGAYPSTQDQLVHLDALATPCIELLAANFIALCPNDPAGAPAFYGYKSNGVSYEVTAKLDDAACARTGAVFNGSICLYKVSSAPVVP
;
A
#
# COMPACT_ATOMS: atom_id res chain seq x y z
N MET A 1 -14.40 -21.23 57.59
CA MET A 1 -15.01 -22.24 56.70
C MET A 1 -14.97 -21.67 55.30
N LEU A 2 -14.17 -22.27 54.40
CA LEU A 2 -14.09 -22.15 52.92
C LEU A 2 -12.63 -22.55 52.57
N GLN A 3 -12.34 -23.83 52.38
CA GLN A 3 -12.44 -24.64 51.15
C GLN A 3 -11.05 -24.76 50.48
N ASP A 4 -10.37 -25.84 50.85
CA ASP A 4 -9.23 -26.41 50.13
C ASP A 4 -9.65 -26.82 48.71
N ASN A 5 -8.84 -26.48 47.71
CA ASN A 5 -8.77 -27.27 46.49
C ASN A 5 -7.34 -27.25 45.92
N PRO A 6 -6.73 -28.42 45.66
CA PRO A 6 -5.37 -28.55 45.18
C PRO A 6 -5.32 -28.47 43.65
N TYR A 7 -4.36 -27.73 43.10
CA TYR A 7 -4.04 -27.83 41.67
C TYR A 7 -3.12 -29.04 41.43
N PRO A 8 -3.37 -29.83 40.37
CA PRO A 8 -2.55 -30.99 40.03
C PRO A 8 -1.23 -30.57 39.38
N THR A 9 -0.24 -31.43 39.58
CA THR A 9 1.08 -31.41 38.97
C THR A 9 0.94 -31.76 37.49
N ASP A 10 1.17 -30.80 36.58
CA ASP A 10 1.26 -31.11 35.15
C ASP A 10 2.67 -31.56 34.79
N ASN A 11 2.73 -32.86 34.47
CA ASN A 11 3.87 -33.52 33.86
C ASN A 11 4.00 -33.07 32.41
N ASN A 12 5.21 -32.64 32.05
CA ASN A 12 5.72 -32.69 30.68
C ASN A 12 5.51 -34.11 30.09
N PRO A 13 5.01 -34.20 28.85
CA PRO A 13 5.83 -34.91 27.89
C PRO A 13 5.94 -34.17 26.55
N GLN A 14 7.13 -34.29 25.97
CA GLN A 14 7.48 -33.94 24.60
C GLN A 14 6.39 -34.41 23.62
N GLY A 15 5.56 -33.47 23.16
CA GLY A 15 4.62 -33.67 22.06
C GLY A 15 5.29 -33.31 20.74
N GLY A 16 5.69 -34.34 19.98
CA GLY A 16 6.10 -34.20 18.59
C GLY A 16 4.99 -33.55 17.77
N TRP A 17 5.39 -32.74 16.79
CA TRP A 17 4.48 -32.22 15.77
C TRP A 17 3.73 -33.38 15.10
N PRO A 18 2.40 -33.29 14.90
CA PRO A 18 1.69 -34.29 14.12
C PRO A 18 2.25 -34.31 12.69
N PRO A 19 2.39 -35.49 12.06
CA PRO A 19 2.76 -35.55 10.65
C PRO A 19 1.71 -34.80 9.82
N ALA A 20 2.19 -34.10 8.79
CA ALA A 20 1.34 -33.39 7.84
C ALA A 20 0.27 -34.34 7.27
N PRO A 21 -0.98 -33.88 7.11
CA PRO A 21 -2.03 -34.70 6.50
C PRO A 21 -1.60 -35.11 5.08
N GLU A 22 -1.74 -36.40 4.78
CA GLU A 22 -1.54 -36.94 3.44
C GLU A 22 -2.44 -36.19 2.44
N PRO A 23 -1.93 -35.86 1.24
CA PRO A 23 -2.77 -35.27 0.21
C PRO A 23 -3.91 -36.25 -0.12
N PRO A 24 -5.17 -35.77 -0.23
CA PRO A 24 -6.30 -36.62 -0.53
C PRO A 24 -6.02 -37.37 -1.84
N GLY A 25 -6.02 -38.70 -1.73
CA GLY A 25 -5.72 -39.62 -2.82
C GLY A 25 -6.52 -39.31 -4.07
N GLY A 26 -5.78 -39.17 -5.17
CA GLY A 26 -6.35 -39.05 -6.51
C GLY A 26 -7.19 -40.27 -6.83
N THR A 27 -8.50 -40.05 -6.91
CA THR A 27 -9.36 -40.88 -7.74
C THR A 27 -9.25 -40.30 -9.16
N ASN A 28 -8.63 -41.07 -10.05
CA ASN A 28 -8.61 -40.78 -11.48
C ASN A 28 -10.06 -40.54 -11.96
N PRO A 29 -10.39 -39.38 -12.55
CA PRO A 29 -11.64 -39.23 -13.25
C PRO A 29 -11.62 -40.09 -14.53
N PRO A 30 -12.75 -40.70 -14.90
CA PRO A 30 -12.83 -41.50 -16.12
C PRO A 30 -12.50 -40.64 -17.34
N SER A 31 -11.56 -41.15 -18.14
CA SER A 31 -11.31 -40.68 -19.49
C SER A 31 -12.59 -40.86 -20.31
N GLY A 32 -13.26 -39.75 -20.66
CA GLY A 32 -14.44 -39.80 -21.52
C GLY A 32 -15.29 -38.54 -21.45
N GLY A 33 -15.16 -37.68 -22.46
CA GLY A 33 -16.10 -36.58 -22.69
C GLY A 33 -15.40 -35.34 -23.23
N GLY A 34 -15.29 -35.24 -24.55
CA GLY A 34 -14.90 -34.01 -25.21
C GLY A 34 -15.92 -32.92 -24.93
N TYR A 35 -15.57 -31.97 -24.07
CA TYR A 35 -16.28 -30.70 -23.97
C TYR A 35 -15.86 -29.84 -25.16
N MET A 36 -16.71 -29.77 -26.18
CA MET A 36 -16.70 -28.63 -27.08
C MET A 36 -17.16 -27.41 -26.27
N PRO A 37 -16.35 -26.35 -26.16
CA PRO A 37 -16.83 -25.10 -25.59
C PRO A 37 -17.99 -24.57 -26.45
N PRO A 38 -19.05 -24.00 -25.82
CA PRO A 38 -20.13 -23.38 -26.58
C PRO A 38 -19.56 -22.28 -27.46
N GLU A 39 -19.91 -22.35 -28.74
CA GLU A 39 -19.57 -21.35 -29.75
C GLU A 39 -20.01 -19.97 -29.27
N PRO A 40 -19.13 -18.95 -29.27
CA PRO A 40 -19.51 -17.61 -28.85
C PRO A 40 -20.66 -17.10 -29.74
N PRO A 41 -21.64 -16.38 -29.18
CA PRO A 41 -22.75 -15.85 -29.96
C PRO A 41 -22.19 -14.97 -31.08
N SER A 42 -22.47 -15.37 -32.33
CA SER A 42 -22.15 -14.61 -33.53
C SER A 42 -22.74 -13.20 -33.39
N MET A 43 -21.89 -12.19 -33.26
CA MET A 43 -22.32 -10.81 -33.30
C MET A 43 -22.96 -10.53 -34.67
N PRO A 44 -24.14 -9.87 -34.73
CA PRO A 44 -24.70 -9.45 -36.01
C PRO A 44 -23.75 -8.46 -36.70
N PRO A 45 -23.62 -8.52 -38.03
CA PRO A 45 -22.75 -7.59 -38.77
C PRO A 45 -23.19 -6.14 -38.54
N PRO A 46 -22.25 -5.18 -38.54
CA PRO A 46 -22.59 -3.77 -38.41
C PRO A 46 -23.47 -3.34 -39.58
N VAL A 47 -24.65 -2.80 -39.26
CA VAL A 47 -25.53 -2.14 -40.22
C VAL A 47 -24.84 -0.86 -40.67
N ILE A 48 -24.25 -0.90 -41.87
CA ILE A 48 -23.81 0.29 -42.59
C ILE A 48 -25.07 0.97 -43.10
N ASN A 49 -25.50 2.06 -42.45
CA ASN A 49 -26.45 2.99 -43.04
C ASN A 49 -25.71 3.87 -44.06
N PRO A 50 -26.05 3.81 -45.36
CA PRO A 50 -25.54 4.77 -46.33
C PRO A 50 -26.40 6.04 -46.31
N LEU A 51 -25.71 7.18 -46.31
CA LEU A 51 -26.11 8.48 -46.86
C LEU A 51 -27.58 8.95 -46.72
N GLY A 52 -27.75 10.07 -46.01
CA GLY A 52 -28.78 11.09 -46.28
C GLY A 52 -28.25 12.41 -45.72
N GLU A 53 -27.55 13.20 -46.53
CA GLU A 53 -28.10 14.32 -47.31
C GLU A 53 -28.69 15.45 -46.44
N THR A 54 -27.86 16.49 -46.28
CA THR A 54 -28.20 17.92 -46.33
C THR A 54 -29.67 18.32 -46.26
N ASN A 55 -30.03 19.08 -45.21
CA ASN A 55 -31.09 20.07 -45.31
C ASN A 55 -30.66 21.39 -44.64
N LEU A 56 -30.29 22.34 -45.49
CA LEU A 56 -30.24 23.77 -45.20
C LEU A 56 -31.69 24.27 -45.18
N ASN A 57 -32.20 24.71 -44.02
CA ASN A 57 -33.26 25.70 -44.04
C ASN A 57 -33.11 26.73 -42.93
N THR A 58 -32.99 27.97 -43.39
CA THR A 58 -32.78 29.23 -42.69
C THR A 58 -34.12 29.78 -42.21
N THR A 59 -34.22 30.27 -40.97
CA THR A 59 -34.78 31.63 -40.71
C THR A 59 -34.45 32.14 -39.29
N PRO A 60 -34.29 33.47 -39.12
CA PRO A 60 -33.65 34.12 -37.98
C PRO A 60 -34.64 34.73 -36.97
N MET A 61 -34.18 34.99 -35.75
CA MET A 61 -34.27 36.27 -35.01
C MET A 61 -33.74 36.08 -33.58
N SER A 62 -32.76 36.89 -33.20
CA SER A 62 -32.27 37.05 -31.81
C SER A 62 -33.24 37.93 -30.99
N PRO A 63 -33.15 37.98 -29.64
CA PRO A 63 -32.08 38.77 -29.02
C PRO A 63 -31.46 38.18 -27.73
N MET A 64 -30.17 38.51 -27.57
CA MET A 64 -29.46 38.79 -26.32
C MET A 64 -29.67 37.86 -25.12
N SER A 65 -28.67 37.04 -24.85
CA SER A 65 -28.21 36.84 -23.47
C SER A 65 -26.69 36.71 -23.47
N SER A 66 -26.04 37.69 -22.88
CA SER A 66 -24.61 37.76 -22.64
C SER A 66 -24.20 36.73 -21.58
N GLY A 67 -23.57 35.63 -22.02
CA GLY A 67 -22.79 34.73 -21.19
C GLY A 67 -21.36 34.69 -21.73
N PRO A 68 -20.32 34.70 -20.87
CA PRO A 68 -18.94 34.65 -21.34
C PRO A 68 -18.62 33.25 -21.89
N ASP A 69 -18.38 33.16 -23.20
CA ASP A 69 -17.74 32.03 -23.85
C ASP A 69 -16.31 31.88 -23.33
N ILE A 70 -16.06 30.80 -22.59
CA ILE A 70 -14.70 30.34 -22.31
C ILE A 70 -14.34 29.41 -23.47
N ASP A 71 -13.64 29.99 -24.44
CA ASP A 71 -12.96 29.32 -25.54
C ASP A 71 -11.91 28.36 -24.95
N LEU A 72 -12.26 27.06 -24.89
CA LEU A 72 -11.34 26.01 -24.45
C LEU A 72 -10.40 25.69 -25.62
N GLY A 73 -9.39 26.54 -25.75
CA GLY A 73 -8.33 26.42 -26.73
C GLY A 73 -7.68 25.04 -26.71
N GLU A 74 -7.75 24.40 -27.86
CA GLU A 74 -7.01 23.23 -28.30
C GLU A 74 -5.50 23.43 -27.99
N SER A 75 -5.04 22.87 -26.85
CA SER A 75 -3.63 22.95 -26.45
C SER A 75 -2.81 21.97 -27.27
N SER A 76 -2.46 22.43 -28.48
CA SER A 76 -1.47 21.83 -29.36
C SER A 76 -0.17 21.63 -28.58
N ARG A 77 0.25 20.37 -28.42
CA ARG A 77 1.48 19.95 -27.74
C ARG A 77 2.69 20.58 -28.41
N LYS A 78 3.08 21.78 -27.97
CA LYS A 78 4.29 22.46 -28.40
C LYS A 78 5.48 21.78 -27.74
N SER A 79 6.26 21.03 -28.52
CA SER A 79 7.46 20.35 -28.06
C SER A 79 8.35 21.32 -27.28
N PRO A 80 8.84 20.97 -26.08
CA PRO A 80 9.67 21.85 -25.28
C PRO A 80 10.89 22.29 -26.08
N SER A 81 11.07 23.61 -26.18
CA SER A 81 12.17 24.18 -26.96
C SER A 81 13.51 23.67 -26.43
N LYS A 82 14.42 23.26 -27.32
CA LYS A 82 15.76 22.74 -26.98
C LYS A 82 16.57 23.67 -26.07
N LYS A 83 16.21 24.96 -26.02
CA LYS A 83 16.79 25.97 -25.13
C LYS A 83 16.43 25.75 -23.66
N LEU A 84 15.22 25.27 -23.36
CA LEU A 84 14.78 25.01 -21.99
C LEU A 84 15.52 23.80 -21.38
N ALA A 85 15.74 22.75 -22.17
CA ALA A 85 16.49 21.57 -21.73
C ALA A 85 17.94 21.90 -21.34
N LEU A 86 18.58 22.82 -22.08
CA LEU A 86 19.97 23.23 -21.82
C LEU A 86 20.10 24.05 -20.52
N ILE A 87 19.10 24.87 -20.22
CA ILE A 87 19.04 25.64 -18.96
C ILE A 87 18.86 24.69 -17.77
N LEU A 88 18.00 23.67 -17.88
CA LEU A 88 17.73 22.71 -16.81
C LEU A 88 18.97 21.88 -16.45
N ILE A 89 19.77 21.48 -17.45
CA ILE A 89 21.04 20.77 -17.25
C ILE A 89 22.06 21.67 -16.55
N ALA A 90 22.15 22.95 -16.93
CA ALA A 90 23.08 23.89 -16.31
C ALA A 90 22.74 24.13 -14.82
N VAL A 91 21.45 24.20 -14.48
CA VAL A 91 20.99 24.36 -13.09
C VAL A 91 21.32 23.12 -12.24
N LEU A 92 21.10 21.91 -12.77
CA LEU A 92 21.42 20.67 -12.05
C LEU A 92 22.92 20.50 -11.77
N LEU A 93 23.78 20.89 -12.71
CA LEU A 93 25.24 20.88 -12.51
C LEU A 93 25.67 21.85 -11.40
N LEU A 94 25.03 23.02 -11.32
CA LEU A 94 25.34 24.03 -10.30
C LEU A 94 24.94 23.56 -8.89
N ILE A 95 23.80 22.87 -8.76
CA ILE A 95 23.35 22.29 -7.49
C ILE A 95 24.27 21.12 -7.07
N GLY A 96 24.71 20.28 -8.01
CA GLY A 96 25.61 19.15 -7.72
C GLY A 96 26.98 19.57 -7.17
N VAL A 97 27.54 20.68 -7.67
CA VAL A 97 28.85 21.19 -7.22
C VAL A 97 28.77 21.85 -5.84
N VAL A 98 27.64 22.48 -5.49
CA VAL A 98 27.47 23.16 -4.20
C VAL A 98 26.95 22.20 -3.11
N GLY A 99 26.17 21.18 -3.47
CA GLY A 99 25.54 20.24 -2.51
C GLY A 99 26.37 19.01 -2.14
N GLY A 100 27.44 18.67 -2.87
CA GLY A 100 28.18 17.42 -2.71
C GLY A 100 29.24 17.37 -1.58
N GLY A 101 29.38 18.43 -0.77
CA GLY A 101 30.55 18.61 0.10
C GLY A 101 30.46 18.16 1.57
N ALA A 102 29.33 17.60 2.05
CA ALA A 102 29.07 17.57 3.51
C ALA A 102 28.68 16.20 4.12
N PHE A 103 29.02 15.06 3.52
CA PHE A 103 28.75 13.74 4.14
C PHE A 103 29.97 12.83 4.15
N ALA A 104 31.00 13.24 4.89
CA ALA A 104 32.06 12.34 5.35
C ALA A 104 32.55 12.82 6.72
N LEU A 105 31.91 12.40 7.82
CA LEU A 105 32.47 12.39 9.19
C LEU A 105 31.41 11.95 10.21
N LEU A 106 31.21 10.64 10.38
CA LEU A 106 30.80 10.09 11.69
C LEU A 106 31.09 8.58 11.79
N LYS A 107 32.37 8.23 11.98
CA LYS A 107 32.78 6.93 12.52
C LYS A 107 33.65 7.19 13.74
N GLY A 108 33.13 6.89 14.92
CA GLY A 108 33.87 6.95 16.18
C GLY A 108 33.66 5.67 16.99
N PRO A 109 34.72 4.95 17.41
CA PRO A 109 34.61 3.82 18.31
C PRO A 109 34.72 4.27 19.77
N LEU A 110 33.70 3.98 20.58
CA LEU A 110 33.71 4.17 22.04
C LEU A 110 34.34 2.95 22.73
N ALA A 111 35.67 2.97 22.88
CA ALA A 111 36.38 2.06 23.77
C ALA A 111 36.33 2.62 25.21
N LYS A 112 35.48 2.05 26.06
CA LYS A 112 35.48 2.32 27.50
C LYS A 112 36.60 1.53 28.19
N LYS A 113 37.56 2.25 28.75
CA LYS A 113 38.61 1.75 29.63
C LYS A 113 38.03 1.49 31.02
N SER A 114 37.93 0.23 31.41
CA SER A 114 37.54 -0.18 32.77
C SER A 114 38.77 -0.22 33.67
N ASN A 115 38.79 0.60 34.72
CA ASN A 115 39.73 0.51 35.83
C ASN A 115 39.12 -0.43 36.88
N ALA A 116 39.76 -1.58 37.11
CA ALA A 116 39.43 -2.47 38.23
C ALA A 116 40.19 -2.04 39.51
N PRO A 117 39.53 -1.96 40.68
CA PRO A 117 40.20 -1.96 41.98
C PRO A 117 40.41 -3.39 42.52
N PRO A 118 41.28 -3.58 43.54
CA PRO A 118 41.85 -4.87 43.91
C PRO A 118 40.89 -5.81 44.64
N ILE A 119 41.14 -7.10 44.41
CA ILE A 119 40.43 -8.28 44.93
C ILE A 119 40.56 -8.34 46.47
N VAL A 120 39.44 -8.17 47.17
CA VAL A 120 39.30 -8.55 48.58
C VAL A 120 38.75 -9.97 48.62
N ASN A 121 39.56 -10.89 49.13
CA ASN A 121 39.24 -12.30 49.31
C ASN A 121 38.23 -12.45 50.46
N GLN A 122 36.93 -12.55 50.12
CA GLN A 122 35.88 -12.94 51.07
C GLN A 122 35.42 -14.36 50.77
N ASN A 123 35.48 -15.16 51.82
CA ASN A 123 34.97 -16.52 51.95
C ASN A 123 33.51 -16.62 51.43
N PRO A 124 33.16 -17.55 50.51
CA PRO A 124 31.83 -17.60 49.93
C PRO A 124 30.83 -18.16 50.95
N GLN A 125 30.04 -17.29 51.56
CA GLN A 125 28.80 -17.67 52.20
C GLN A 125 27.75 -17.93 51.09
N PRO A 126 26.98 -19.03 51.11
CA PRO A 126 25.92 -19.25 50.13
C PRO A 126 24.88 -18.13 50.27
N ASN A 127 24.92 -17.17 49.35
CA ASN A 127 23.90 -16.14 49.27
C ASN A 127 22.62 -16.84 48.79
N PRO A 128 21.48 -16.69 49.48
CA PRO A 128 20.20 -17.17 48.97
C PRO A 128 20.00 -16.58 47.58
N GLU A 129 19.86 -17.45 46.56
CA GLU A 129 19.57 -17.00 45.20
C GLU A 129 18.27 -16.20 45.24
N THR A 130 18.40 -14.88 45.02
CA THR A 130 17.25 -14.01 44.81
C THR A 130 16.42 -14.63 43.68
N PRO A 131 15.11 -14.85 43.89
CA PRO A 131 14.24 -15.35 42.84
C PRO A 131 14.46 -14.52 41.57
N PRO A 132 14.66 -15.16 40.39
CA PRO A 132 14.85 -14.43 39.16
C PRO A 132 13.70 -13.44 39.00
N ALA A 133 14.05 -12.17 38.81
CA ALA A 133 13.05 -11.12 38.61
C ALA A 133 12.11 -11.57 37.48
N PRO A 134 10.78 -11.36 37.62
CA PRO A 134 9.84 -11.69 36.56
C PRO A 134 10.34 -11.10 35.25
N GLU A 135 10.54 -11.94 34.24
CA GLU A 135 10.91 -11.44 32.92
C GLU A 135 9.85 -10.42 32.47
N PRO A 136 10.27 -9.31 31.84
CA PRO A 136 9.34 -8.36 31.26
C PRO A 136 8.37 -9.12 30.34
N PRO A 137 7.07 -8.78 30.34
CA PRO A 137 6.15 -9.37 29.39
C PRO A 137 6.68 -9.13 27.98
N PRO A 138 6.55 -10.11 27.07
CA PRO A 138 6.97 -9.94 25.69
C PRO A 138 6.27 -8.70 25.11
N PRO A 139 6.95 -7.92 24.24
CA PRO A 139 6.32 -6.80 23.58
C PRO A 139 5.05 -7.29 22.84
N PRO A 140 3.97 -6.49 22.83
CA PRO A 140 2.75 -6.88 22.16
C PRO A 140 3.05 -7.21 20.70
N GLN A 141 2.68 -8.41 20.26
CA GLN A 141 2.84 -8.81 18.87
C GLN A 141 1.91 -7.95 18.02
N GLN A 142 2.49 -7.28 17.02
CA GLN A 142 1.73 -6.48 16.07
C GLN A 142 0.91 -7.42 15.18
N THR A 143 -0.39 -7.16 15.07
CA THR A 143 -1.29 -8.02 14.27
C THR A 143 -1.15 -7.72 12.77
N ASN A 144 -1.58 -8.65 11.90
CA ASN A 144 -1.65 -8.39 10.46
C ASN A 144 -2.43 -7.11 10.14
N ASP A 145 -3.53 -6.86 10.86
CA ASP A 145 -4.36 -5.68 10.66
C ASP A 145 -3.66 -4.38 11.08
N ASP A 146 -2.77 -4.43 12.09
CA ASP A 146 -1.93 -3.29 12.46
C ASP A 146 -0.91 -2.97 11.38
N ILE A 147 -0.30 -4.00 10.79
CA ILE A 147 0.63 -3.84 9.68
C ILE A 147 -0.10 -3.24 8.47
N ARG A 148 -1.26 -3.80 8.08
CA ARG A 148 -2.07 -3.30 6.96
C ARG A 148 -2.50 -1.84 7.13
N ALA A 149 -2.92 -1.47 8.33
CA ALA A 149 -3.29 -0.08 8.61
C ALA A 149 -2.08 0.85 8.52
N ALA A 150 -0.92 0.45 9.07
CA ALA A 150 0.31 1.23 8.98
C ALA A 150 0.77 1.40 7.53
N ASP A 151 0.77 0.31 6.76
CA ASP A 151 1.13 0.27 5.34
C ASP A 151 0.28 1.25 4.52
N LEU A 152 -1.04 1.21 4.68
CA LEU A 152 -1.93 2.13 3.97
C LEU A 152 -1.70 3.59 4.33
N ASN A 153 -1.35 3.88 5.58
CA ASN A 153 -1.01 5.25 6.00
C ASN A 153 0.33 5.72 5.41
N ILE A 154 1.32 4.82 5.25
CA ILE A 154 2.57 5.13 4.54
C ILE A 154 2.28 5.47 3.07
N VAL A 155 1.46 4.67 2.39
CA VAL A 155 1.06 4.94 1.00
C VAL A 155 0.28 6.24 0.88
N ALA A 156 -0.66 6.50 1.79
CA ALA A 156 -1.42 7.74 1.84
C ALA A 156 -0.52 8.98 2.04
N GLY A 157 0.49 8.87 2.91
CA GLY A 157 1.51 9.91 3.09
C GLY A 157 2.34 10.15 1.82
N GLY A 158 2.77 9.08 1.16
CA GLY A 158 3.46 9.17 -0.13
C GLY A 158 2.61 9.81 -1.22
N LEU A 159 1.32 9.46 -1.30
CA LEU A 159 0.36 10.07 -2.21
C LEU A 159 0.15 11.57 -1.92
N ALA A 160 0.14 11.97 -0.66
CA ALA A 160 0.07 13.39 -0.30
C ALA A 160 1.31 14.16 -0.78
N SER A 161 2.51 13.61 -0.58
CA SER A 161 3.75 14.19 -1.13
C SER A 161 3.74 14.24 -2.66
N TYR A 162 3.23 13.19 -3.31
CA TYR A 162 3.05 13.15 -4.75
C TYR A 162 2.13 14.27 -5.25
N ALA A 163 0.99 14.49 -4.59
CA ALA A 163 0.08 15.58 -4.96
C ALA A 163 0.72 16.95 -4.82
N VAL A 164 1.50 17.20 -3.76
CA VAL A 164 2.25 18.46 -3.62
C VAL A 164 3.22 18.67 -4.79
N ALA A 165 3.91 17.63 -5.24
CA ALA A 165 4.84 17.70 -6.37
C ALA A 165 4.14 17.80 -7.74
N ASN A 166 2.88 17.35 -7.84
CA ASN A 166 2.12 17.24 -9.10
C ASN A 166 0.87 18.15 -9.12
N ALA A 167 0.97 19.35 -8.53
CA ALA A 167 -0.07 20.37 -8.58
C ALA A 167 -1.46 19.87 -8.14
N GLY A 168 -1.50 19.06 -7.07
CA GLY A 168 -2.72 18.49 -6.50
C GLY A 168 -3.21 17.22 -7.20
N ALA A 169 -2.51 16.70 -8.21
CA ALA A 169 -2.92 15.49 -8.93
C ALA A 169 -2.35 14.21 -8.30
N TYR A 170 -3.12 13.12 -8.41
CA TYR A 170 -2.72 11.78 -7.98
C TYR A 170 -2.48 10.85 -9.18
N PRO A 171 -1.69 9.77 -9.02
CA PRO A 171 -1.58 8.72 -10.02
C PRO A 171 -2.98 8.18 -10.38
N SER A 172 -3.40 8.22 -11.64
CA SER A 172 -4.77 7.87 -12.00
C SER A 172 -4.88 6.40 -12.38
N THR A 173 -5.92 5.73 -11.88
CA THR A 173 -6.34 4.40 -12.34
C THR A 173 -7.64 4.47 -13.15
N GLN A 174 -8.02 5.67 -13.60
CA GLN A 174 -9.34 5.93 -14.22
C GLN A 174 -10.50 5.47 -13.32
N ASP A 175 -10.32 5.67 -12.01
CA ASP A 175 -11.25 5.23 -10.95
C ASP A 175 -11.49 3.70 -10.90
N GLN A 176 -10.62 2.91 -11.55
CA GLN A 176 -10.64 1.46 -11.42
C GLN A 176 -9.88 1.02 -10.18
N LEU A 177 -10.44 0.07 -9.43
CA LEU A 177 -9.76 -0.56 -8.32
C LEU A 177 -8.69 -1.52 -8.85
N VAL A 178 -7.43 -1.23 -8.55
CA VAL A 178 -6.28 -2.06 -8.90
C VAL A 178 -5.64 -2.62 -7.63
N HIS A 179 -4.94 -3.74 -7.76
CA HIS A 179 -4.14 -4.27 -6.68
C HIS A 179 -2.91 -3.38 -6.46
N LEU A 180 -2.57 -3.11 -5.20
CA LEU A 180 -1.37 -2.35 -4.86
C LEU A 180 -0.21 -3.32 -4.66
N ASP A 181 0.56 -3.51 -5.73
CA ASP A 181 1.83 -4.26 -5.72
C ASP A 181 2.96 -3.40 -6.31
N ALA A 182 4.19 -3.92 -6.28
CA ALA A 182 5.38 -3.20 -6.74
C ALA A 182 5.36 -2.84 -8.24
N LEU A 183 4.50 -3.47 -9.04
CA LEU A 183 4.35 -3.24 -10.48
C LEU A 183 3.10 -2.42 -10.83
N ALA A 184 2.24 -2.15 -9.86
CA ALA A 184 1.02 -1.37 -10.06
C ALA A 184 1.21 0.11 -9.74
N THR A 185 0.44 0.96 -10.41
CA THR A 185 0.17 2.33 -9.97
C THR A 185 -0.64 2.26 -8.66
N PRO A 186 -0.26 2.97 -7.58
CA PRO A 186 0.63 4.14 -7.53
C PRO A 186 2.07 3.79 -7.16
N CYS A 187 2.35 2.53 -6.87
CA CYS A 187 3.55 2.09 -6.18
C CYS A 187 4.84 2.38 -6.97
N ILE A 188 4.82 2.12 -8.29
CA ILE A 188 5.92 2.50 -9.20
C ILE A 188 6.23 4.01 -9.12
N GLU A 189 5.19 4.85 -9.16
CA GLU A 189 5.35 6.31 -9.20
C GLU A 189 5.89 6.85 -7.87
N LEU A 190 5.38 6.33 -6.75
CA LEU A 190 5.82 6.72 -5.41
C LEU A 190 7.26 6.28 -5.14
N LEU A 191 7.67 5.09 -5.59
CA LEU A 191 9.05 4.63 -5.48
C LEU A 191 10.00 5.42 -6.37
N ALA A 192 9.63 5.65 -7.64
CA ALA A 192 10.45 6.39 -8.58
C ALA A 192 10.73 7.84 -8.12
N ALA A 193 9.77 8.45 -7.43
CA ALA A 193 9.90 9.77 -6.83
C ALA A 193 10.45 9.77 -5.39
N ASN A 194 10.78 8.59 -4.84
CA ASN A 194 11.29 8.42 -3.47
C ASN A 194 10.35 9.00 -2.38
N PHE A 195 9.04 8.96 -2.62
CA PHE A 195 8.03 9.35 -1.63
C PHE A 195 7.70 8.24 -0.63
N ILE A 196 8.00 6.99 -0.99
CA ILE A 196 8.01 5.84 -0.10
C ILE A 196 9.31 5.04 -0.32
N ALA A 197 9.79 4.36 0.71
CA ALA A 197 11.01 3.56 0.62
C ALA A 197 10.79 2.19 -0.03
N LEU A 198 9.61 1.60 0.19
CA LEU A 198 9.22 0.29 -0.31
C LEU A 198 7.71 0.23 -0.51
N CYS A 199 7.28 -0.58 -1.46
CA CYS A 199 5.88 -0.92 -1.62
C CYS A 199 5.45 -1.92 -0.55
N PRO A 200 4.35 -1.66 0.18
CA PRO A 200 3.81 -2.61 1.13
C PRO A 200 3.52 -3.97 0.51
N ASN A 201 3.74 -5.02 1.28
CA ASN A 201 3.33 -6.39 0.96
C ASN A 201 2.37 -6.86 2.04
N ASP A 202 1.24 -7.44 1.65
CA ASP A 202 0.25 -7.89 2.64
C ASP A 202 0.87 -8.99 3.54
N PRO A 203 0.82 -8.84 4.87
CA PRO A 203 1.44 -9.79 5.81
C PRO A 203 0.80 -11.19 5.74
N ALA A 204 -0.43 -11.33 5.24
CA ALA A 204 -1.07 -12.63 5.05
C ALA A 204 -0.68 -13.31 3.71
N GLY A 205 0.05 -12.61 2.85
CA GLY A 205 0.38 -13.08 1.50
C GLY A 205 -0.83 -13.13 0.57
N ALA A 206 -0.61 -13.52 -0.69
CA ALA A 206 -1.69 -13.67 -1.66
C ALA A 206 -2.69 -14.76 -1.19
N PRO A 207 -4.02 -14.57 -1.34
CA PRO A 207 -4.69 -13.56 -2.16
C PRO A 207 -5.08 -12.27 -1.40
N ALA A 208 -4.48 -12.00 -0.24
CA ALA A 208 -4.83 -10.82 0.55
C ALA A 208 -4.55 -9.52 -0.24
N PHE A 209 -5.43 -8.53 -0.03
CA PHE A 209 -5.66 -7.47 -1.00
C PHE A 209 -5.43 -6.09 -0.40
N TYR A 210 -4.34 -5.44 -0.82
CA TYR A 210 -4.25 -3.99 -0.89
C TYR A 210 -4.83 -3.51 -2.21
N GLY A 211 -5.70 -2.51 -2.14
CA GLY A 211 -6.36 -1.89 -3.28
C GLY A 211 -6.05 -0.42 -3.39
N TYR A 212 -5.98 0.07 -4.61
CA TYR A 212 -5.88 1.49 -4.94
C TYR A 212 -6.89 1.86 -6.02
N LYS A 213 -7.54 3.00 -5.88
CA LYS A 213 -8.28 3.65 -6.97
C LYS A 213 -8.09 5.15 -6.92
N SER A 214 -8.06 5.78 -8.08
CA SER A 214 -7.91 7.23 -8.19
C SER A 214 -8.47 7.73 -9.52
N ASN A 215 -9.17 8.86 -9.47
CA ASN A 215 -9.64 9.60 -10.65
C ASN A 215 -8.68 10.74 -11.04
N GLY A 216 -7.50 10.82 -10.41
CA GLY A 216 -6.51 11.88 -10.61
C GLY A 216 -6.67 13.09 -9.69
N VAL A 217 -7.82 13.25 -9.01
CA VAL A 217 -8.11 14.38 -8.10
C VAL A 217 -8.35 13.91 -6.66
N SER A 218 -8.86 12.70 -6.50
CA SER A 218 -9.07 12.03 -5.23
C SER A 218 -8.59 10.58 -5.35
N TYR A 219 -8.17 9.99 -4.23
CA TYR A 219 -7.81 8.58 -4.18
C TYR A 219 -8.50 7.86 -3.02
N GLU A 220 -8.53 6.53 -3.11
CA GLU A 220 -8.83 5.63 -2.00
C GLU A 220 -7.81 4.49 -2.03
N VAL A 221 -7.18 4.23 -0.89
CA VAL A 221 -6.42 3.01 -0.64
C VAL A 221 -7.19 2.15 0.36
N THR A 222 -7.23 0.84 0.11
CA THR A 222 -8.06 -0.11 0.88
C THR A 222 -7.29 -1.36 1.23
N ALA A 223 -7.54 -1.91 2.42
CA ALA A 223 -7.03 -3.21 2.85
C ALA A 223 -8.19 -4.02 3.42
N LYS A 224 -8.19 -5.33 3.15
CA LYS A 224 -9.07 -6.26 3.86
C LYS A 224 -8.47 -6.55 5.23
N LEU A 225 -9.27 -6.42 6.29
CA LEU A 225 -8.87 -6.80 7.64
C LEU A 225 -9.31 -8.24 7.96
N ASP A 226 -8.56 -8.90 8.83
CA ASP A 226 -8.88 -10.23 9.37
C ASP A 226 -9.88 -10.13 10.54
N ASP A 227 -10.00 -8.95 11.17
CA ASP A 227 -10.95 -8.66 12.24
C ASP A 227 -12.41 -8.79 11.77
N ALA A 228 -13.06 -9.89 12.17
CA ALA A 228 -14.46 -10.16 11.90
C ALA A 228 -15.44 -9.22 12.63
N ALA A 229 -15.01 -8.57 13.71
CA ALA A 229 -15.82 -7.59 14.43
C ALA A 229 -15.72 -6.18 13.82
N CYS A 230 -14.72 -5.96 12.95
CA CYS A 230 -14.42 -4.67 12.33
C CYS A 230 -14.33 -3.52 13.35
N ALA A 231 -13.69 -3.79 14.48
CA ALA A 231 -13.60 -2.90 15.62
C ALA A 231 -12.52 -1.81 15.46
N ARG A 232 -11.62 -1.97 14.48
CA ARG A 232 -10.57 -0.98 14.20
C ARG A 232 -11.17 0.35 13.75
N THR A 233 -10.75 1.45 14.38
CA THR A 233 -11.17 2.81 13.99
C THR A 233 -10.85 3.08 12.52
N GLY A 234 -11.85 3.52 11.75
CA GLY A 234 -11.73 3.76 10.31
C GLY A 234 -11.95 2.52 9.44
N ALA A 235 -12.17 1.35 10.05
CA ALA A 235 -12.64 0.18 9.33
C ALA A 235 -14.17 0.21 9.15
N VAL A 236 -14.64 -0.34 8.03
CA VAL A 236 -16.06 -0.38 7.66
C VAL A 236 -16.42 -1.73 7.07
N PHE A 237 -17.63 -2.22 7.35
CA PHE A 237 -18.17 -3.39 6.68
C PHE A 237 -18.60 -3.06 5.25
N ASN A 238 -18.16 -3.91 4.31
CA ASN A 238 -18.70 -3.97 2.95
C ASN A 238 -19.18 -5.40 2.69
N GLY A 239 -20.49 -5.61 2.81
CA GLY A 239 -21.06 -6.96 2.87
C GLY A 239 -20.53 -7.70 4.11
N SER A 240 -19.91 -8.86 3.90
CA SER A 240 -19.31 -9.67 4.96
C SER A 240 -17.81 -9.42 5.18
N ILE A 241 -17.24 -8.38 4.55
CA ILE A 241 -15.80 -8.10 4.58
C ILE A 241 -15.57 -6.83 5.40
N CYS A 242 -14.62 -6.89 6.35
CA CYS A 242 -14.13 -5.70 7.02
C CYS A 242 -13.02 -5.05 6.18
N LEU A 243 -13.19 -3.77 5.83
CA LEU A 243 -12.25 -3.01 5.02
C LEU A 243 -11.74 -1.81 5.80
N TYR A 244 -10.42 -1.62 5.82
CA TYR A 244 -9.81 -0.36 6.25
C TYR A 244 -9.56 0.52 5.03
N LYS A 245 -9.97 1.79 5.10
CA LYS A 245 -9.88 2.73 3.97
C LYS A 245 -9.22 4.02 4.39
N VAL A 246 -8.35 4.54 3.52
CA VAL A 246 -7.80 5.90 3.61
C VAL A 246 -8.08 6.60 2.30
N SER A 247 -8.70 7.78 2.36
CA SER A 247 -9.11 8.55 1.17
C SER A 247 -8.75 10.01 1.31
N SER A 248 -8.46 10.67 0.18
CA SER A 248 -8.38 12.13 0.13
C SER A 248 -9.70 12.74 -0.34
N ALA A 249 -10.04 13.90 0.22
CA ALA A 249 -11.02 14.78 -0.39
C ALA A 249 -10.44 15.37 -1.69
N PRO A 250 -11.29 15.77 -2.65
CA PRO A 250 -10.84 16.52 -3.81
C PRO A 250 -10.04 17.75 -3.36
N VAL A 251 -8.85 17.95 -3.95
CA VAL A 251 -8.09 19.18 -3.73
C VAL A 251 -8.85 20.30 -4.46
N VAL A 252 -9.57 21.12 -3.70
CA VAL A 252 -10.20 22.33 -4.25
C VAL A 252 -9.06 23.34 -4.51
N PRO A 253 -8.87 23.77 -5.77
CA PRO A 253 -7.80 24.70 -6.13
C PRO A 253 -7.99 26.10 -5.53
#